data_AF-A0A2S8W1N5-F1
#
_entry.id   AF-A0A2S8W1N5-F1
#
_cell.length_a   1.000
_cell.length_b   1.000
_cell.length_c   1.000
_cell.angle_alpha   90.00
_cell.angle_beta   90.00
_cell.angle_gamma   90.00
#
_symmetry.space_group_name_H-M   'P 1'
#
loop_
_entity.id
_entity.type
_entity.pdbx_description
1 polymer ?
#
loop_
_entity_poly.entity_id
_entity_poly.type
_entity_poly.pdbx_seq_one_letter_code
_entity_poly.pdbx_strand_id
1 'polypeptide(L)'
;MFGILTWMILALTLMLCEFIVGIFLIIAGMKHRKLLTIIAGFTSILLIVVPIVCIGSGIDLEGMVPISGTLYWCFFSLAGLLAIISGRQISSICSMGTILFITGLCSVTGYHFLYLTL
;
A
#
# COMPACT_ATOMS: atom_id res chain seq x y z
N MET A 1 -23.97 -9.41 -2.07
CA MET A 1 -23.88 -8.52 -0.88
C MET A 1 -22.78 -8.91 0.10
N PHE A 2 -22.58 -10.21 0.41
CA PHE A 2 -21.52 -10.65 1.34
C PHE A 2 -20.10 -10.29 0.86
N GLY A 3 -19.80 -10.42 -0.44
CA GLY A 3 -18.48 -10.08 -1.01
C GLY A 3 -18.08 -8.60 -0.85
N ILE A 4 -19.00 -7.67 -1.09
CA ILE A 4 -18.77 -6.22 -0.96
C ILE A 4 -18.52 -5.83 0.51
N LEU A 5 -19.29 -6.40 1.44
CA LEU A 5 -19.12 -6.12 2.87
C LEU A 5 -17.75 -6.63 3.37
N THR A 6 -17.39 -7.86 3.00
CA THR A 6 -16.07 -8.44 3.33
C THR A 6 -14.94 -7.61 2.74
N TRP A 7 -15.08 -7.16 1.50
CA TRP A 7 -14.09 -6.30 0.85
C TRP A 7 -13.94 -4.95 1.54
N MET A 8 -15.03 -4.27 1.93
CA MET A 8 -14.94 -3.00 2.66
C MET A 8 -14.16 -3.15 3.96
N ILE A 9 -14.45 -4.18 4.75
CA ILE A 9 -13.77 -4.44 6.03
C ILE A 9 -12.30 -4.76 5.79
N LEU A 10 -12.01 -5.61 4.81
CA LEU A 10 -10.66 -6.00 4.44
C LEU A 10 -9.84 -4.80 3.94
N ALA A 11 -10.38 -4.03 3.00
CA ALA A 11 -9.74 -2.86 2.41
C ALA A 11 -9.45 -1.79 3.46
N LEU A 12 -10.40 -1.52 4.37
CA LEU A 12 -10.18 -0.58 5.47
C LEU A 12 -9.05 -1.04 6.40
N THR A 13 -9.03 -2.33 6.74
CA THR A 13 -8.00 -2.92 7.61
C THR A 13 -6.61 -2.84 6.95
N LEU A 14 -6.53 -3.17 5.67
CA LEU A 14 -5.29 -3.12 4.90
C LEU A 14 -4.78 -1.68 4.74
N MET A 15 -5.65 -0.73 4.40
CA MET A 15 -5.28 0.70 4.31
C MET A 15 -4.72 1.23 5.63
N LEU A 16 -5.34 0.92 6.77
CA LEU A 16 -4.83 1.34 8.08
C LEU A 16 -3.47 0.72 8.37
N CYS A 17 -3.27 -0.56 8.04
CA CYS A 17 -2.00 -1.24 8.21
C CYS A 17 -0.90 -0.61 7.34
N GLU A 18 -1.16 -0.40 6.06
CA GLU A 18 -0.22 0.19 5.09
C GLU A 18 0.14 1.63 5.46
N PHE A 19 -0.81 2.39 6.02
CA PHE A 19 -0.56 3.74 6.52
C PHE A 19 0.38 3.75 7.73
N ILE A 20 0.10 2.91 8.74
CA ILE A 20 0.92 2.80 9.96
C ILE A 20 2.34 2.34 9.61
N VAL A 21 2.46 1.31 8.78
CA VAL A 21 3.75 0.78 8.31
C VAL A 21 4.48 1.83 7.47
N GLY A 22 3.78 2.58 6.62
CA GLY A 22 4.35 3.69 5.84
C GLY A 22 5.01 4.76 6.72
N ILE A 23 4.31 5.25 7.74
CA ILE A 23 4.87 6.22 8.70
C ILE A 23 6.11 5.63 9.40
N PHE A 24 6.02 4.36 9.83
CA PHE A 24 7.15 3.69 10.46
C PHE A 24 8.38 3.66 9.54
N LEU A 25 8.20 3.31 8.26
CA LEU A 25 9.27 3.25 7.27
C LEU A 25 9.91 4.62 7.03
N ILE A 26 9.13 5.71 7.05
CA ILE A 26 9.67 7.07 6.95
C ILE A 26 10.56 7.40 8.16
N ILE A 27 10.06 7.17 9.38
CA ILE A 27 10.79 7.45 10.62
C ILE A 27 12.07 6.62 10.70
N ALA A 28 11.98 5.31 10.45
CA ALA A 28 13.12 4.40 10.48
C ALA A 28 14.11 4.71 9.33
N GLY A 29 13.60 5.05 8.15
CA GLY A 29 14.39 5.47 7.00
C GLY A 29 15.21 6.74 7.29
N MET A 30 14.60 7.74 7.92
CA MET A 30 15.31 8.95 8.38
C MET A 30 16.37 8.62 9.42
N LYS A 31 16.02 7.82 10.44
CA LYS A 31 16.94 7.41 11.51
C LYS A 31 18.19 6.69 10.98
N HIS A 32 18.01 5.80 10.01
CA HIS A 32 19.08 4.99 9.43
C HIS A 32 19.68 5.58 8.15
N ARG A 33 19.27 6.80 7.76
CA ARG A 33 19.68 7.49 6.52
C ARG A 33 19.52 6.63 5.26
N LYS A 34 18.44 5.85 5.19
CA LYS A 34 18.10 4.97 4.06
C LYS A 34 17.05 5.63 3.19
N LEU A 35 17.52 6.33 2.15
CA LEU A 35 16.64 7.09 1.25
C LEU A 35 15.59 6.22 0.56
N LEU A 36 15.94 4.99 0.13
CA LEU A 36 14.97 4.06 -0.48
C LEU A 36 13.86 3.63 0.49
N THR A 37 14.17 3.44 1.77
CA THR A 37 13.14 3.15 2.79
C THR A 37 12.20 4.34 3.00
N ILE A 38 12.74 5.56 2.99
CA ILE A 38 11.95 6.79 3.07
C ILE A 38 11.02 6.89 1.86
N ILE A 39 11.54 6.68 0.64
CA ILE A 39 10.73 6.67 -0.58
C ILE A 39 9.63 5.61 -0.48
N ALA A 40 9.95 4.37 -0.06
CA ALA A 40 8.96 3.32 0.08
C ALA A 40 7.81 3.71 1.03
N GLY A 41 8.12 4.33 2.17
CA GLY A 41 7.10 4.82 3.12
C GLY A 41 6.29 6.00 2.58
N PHE A 42 6.90 6.94 1.86
CA PHE A 42 6.13 7.99 1.18
C PHE A 42 5.22 7.44 0.09
N THR A 43 5.71 6.49 -0.71
CA THR A 43 4.92 5.85 -1.75
C THR A 43 3.70 5.15 -1.15
N SER A 44 3.84 4.42 -0.04
CA SER A 44 2.69 3.76 0.59
C SER A 44 1.65 4.76 1.12
N ILE A 45 2.06 5.89 1.70
CA ILE A 45 1.13 6.92 2.15
C ILE A 45 0.47 7.62 0.97
N LEU A 46 1.23 7.96 -0.08
CA LEU A 46 0.70 8.64 -1.27
C LEU A 46 -0.33 7.77 -2.01
N LEU A 47 -0.08 6.46 -2.09
CA LEU A 47 -1.05 5.53 -2.68
C LEU A 47 -2.39 5.63 -1.95
N ILE A 48 -2.44 5.80 -0.63
CA ILE A 48 -3.70 5.95 0.11
C ILE A 48 -4.30 7.36 -0.04
N VAL A 49 -3.48 8.40 0.09
CA VAL A 49 -3.97 9.80 0.14
C VAL A 49 -4.46 10.28 -1.22
N VAL A 50 -3.78 9.93 -2.31
CA VAL A 50 -4.11 10.43 -3.65
C VAL A 50 -5.54 10.02 -4.08
N PRO A 51 -5.95 8.74 -4.01
CA PRO A 51 -7.32 8.33 -4.33
C PRO A 51 -8.37 9.02 -3.46
N ILE A 52 -8.11 9.20 -2.16
CA ILE A 52 -9.04 9.87 -1.24
C ILE A 52 -9.25 11.33 -1.67
N VAL A 53 -8.17 12.05 -2.01
CA VAL A 53 -8.24 13.44 -2.46
C VAL A 53 -8.93 13.54 -3.82
N CYS A 54 -8.66 12.63 -4.74
CA CYS A 54 -9.32 12.61 -6.06
C CYS A 54 -10.82 12.35 -5.95
N ILE A 55 -11.25 11.38 -5.12
CA ILE A 55 -12.67 11.14 -4.82
C ILE A 55 -13.31 12.39 -4.20
N GLY A 56 -12.64 13.03 -3.23
CA GLY A 56 -13.16 14.23 -2.55
C GLY A 56 -13.23 15.48 -3.43
N SER A 57 -12.42 15.56 -4.48
CA SER A 57 -12.40 16.68 -5.43
C SER A 57 -13.31 16.47 -6.64
N GLY A 58 -13.99 15.32 -6.74
CA GLY A 58 -14.85 14.98 -7.88
C GLY A 58 -14.07 14.79 -9.18
N ILE A 59 -12.76 14.58 -9.10
CA ILE A 59 -11.92 14.30 -10.27
C ILE A 59 -12.07 12.80 -10.58
N ASP A 60 -12.50 12.51 -11.79
CA ASP A 60 -12.66 11.14 -12.26
C ASP A 60 -11.28 10.50 -12.48
N LEU A 61 -10.86 9.68 -11.52
CA LEU A 61 -9.51 9.09 -11.48
C LEU A 61 -9.27 8.17 -12.70
N GLU A 62 -10.32 7.52 -13.20
CA GLU A 62 -10.29 6.69 -14.42
C GLU A 62 -9.96 7.49 -15.68
N GLY A 63 -10.28 8.79 -15.71
CA GLY A 63 -9.99 9.67 -16.86
C GLY A 63 -8.56 10.21 -16.90
N MET A 64 -7.85 10.22 -15.76
CA MET A 64 -6.53 10.86 -15.64
C MET A 64 -5.36 9.88 -15.83
N VAL A 65 -5.45 8.66 -15.30
CA VAL A 65 -4.47 7.60 -15.54
C VAL A 65 -5.19 6.25 -15.51
N PRO A 66 -5.30 5.52 -16.62
CA PRO A 66 -5.99 4.23 -16.67
C PRO A 66 -5.11 3.13 -16.04
N ILE A 67 -4.79 3.28 -14.75
CA ILE A 67 -4.09 2.26 -13.97
C ILE A 67 -5.13 1.26 -13.51
N SER A 68 -5.01 0.02 -14.00
CA SER A 68 -5.84 -1.08 -13.51
C SER A 68 -5.71 -1.18 -11.98
N GLY A 69 -6.82 -1.37 -11.27
CA GLY A 69 -6.82 -1.50 -9.80
C GLY A 69 -5.82 -2.56 -9.30
N THR A 70 -5.57 -3.61 -10.07
CA THR A 70 -4.54 -4.61 -9.75
C THR A 70 -3.13 -4.04 -9.73
N LEU A 71 -2.77 -3.19 -10.69
CA LEU A 71 -1.47 -2.50 -10.73
C LEU A 71 -1.32 -1.54 -9.56
N TYR A 72 -2.39 -0.84 -9.19
CA TYR A 72 -2.41 0.03 -8.02
C TYR A 72 -2.03 -0.72 -6.74
N TRP A 73 -2.69 -1.86 -6.47
CA TRP A 73 -2.37 -2.67 -5.29
C TRP A 73 -0.98 -3.31 -5.34
N CYS A 74 -0.46 -3.63 -6.53
CA CYS A 74 0.91 -4.13 -6.70
C CYS A 74 1.99 -3.11 -6.27
N PHE A 75 1.73 -1.81 -6.33
CA PHE A 75 2.71 -0.81 -5.89
C PHE A 75 2.99 -0.87 -4.39
N PHE A 76 2.03 -1.30 -3.56
CA PHE A 76 2.27 -1.54 -2.14
C PHE A 76 3.25 -2.69 -1.92
N SER A 77 3.08 -3.80 -2.66
CA SER A 77 4.04 -4.91 -2.63
C SER A 77 5.42 -4.46 -3.10
N LEU A 78 5.50 -3.67 -4.17
CA LEU A 78 6.76 -3.15 -4.67
C LEU A 78 7.46 -2.24 -3.65
N ALA A 79 6.71 -1.36 -2.96
CA ALA A 79 7.23 -0.53 -1.88
C ALA A 79 7.75 -1.39 -0.72
N GLY A 80 7.05 -2.47 -0.36
CA GLY A 80 7.46 -3.39 0.70
C GLY A 80 8.77 -4.09 0.36
N LEU A 81 8.89 -4.55 -0.89
CA LEU A 81 10.12 -5.18 -1.39
C LEU A 81 11.30 -4.21 -1.41
N LEU A 82 11.08 -2.96 -1.84
CA LEU A 82 12.10 -1.90 -1.77
C LEU A 82 12.56 -1.63 -0.33
N ALA A 83 11.62 -1.61 0.62
CA ALA A 83 11.93 -1.47 2.04
C ALA A 83 12.75 -2.66 2.57
N ILE A 84 12.40 -3.90 2.21
CA ILE A 84 13.15 -5.12 2.58
C ILE A 84 14.59 -5.06 2.05
N ILE A 85 14.77 -4.76 0.75
CA ILE A 85 16.09 -4.73 0.12
C ILE A 85 16.95 -3.63 0.74
N SER A 86 16.39 -2.42 0.93
CA SER A 86 17.12 -1.29 1.50
C SER A 86 17.46 -1.48 2.98
N GLY A 87 16.55 -2.10 3.73
CA GLY A 87 16.61 -2.34 5.16
C GLY A 87 17.15 -3.72 5.55
N ARG A 88 17.74 -4.50 4.63
CA ARG A 88 18.12 -5.91 4.87
C ARG A 88 18.96 -6.14 6.13
N GLN A 89 19.81 -5.18 6.50
CA GLN A 89 20.67 -5.26 7.70
C GLN A 89 19.98 -4.74 8.98
N ILE A 90 18.79 -4.15 8.87
CA ILE A 90 18.03 -3.57 9.96
C ILE A 90 16.74 -4.38 10.11
N SER A 91 16.75 -5.31 11.07
CA SER A 91 15.65 -6.26 11.31
C SER A 91 14.27 -5.58 11.34
N SER A 92 14.18 -4.41 11.97
CA SER A 92 12.92 -3.66 12.07
C SER A 92 12.41 -3.08 10.75
N ILE A 93 13.28 -2.67 9.84
CA ILE A 93 12.85 -2.18 8.51
C ILE A 93 12.46 -3.39 7.65
N CYS A 94 13.22 -4.48 7.74
CA CYS A 94 12.94 -5.71 7.03
C CYS A 94 11.60 -6.34 7.43
N SER A 95 11.29 -6.39 8.72
CA SER A 95 10.01 -6.92 9.22
C SER A 95 8.83 -6.07 8.75
N MET A 96 8.95 -4.75 8.86
CA MET A 96 7.90 -3.81 8.43
C MET A 96 7.73 -3.81 6.90
N GLY A 97 8.83 -3.90 6.15
CA GLY A 97 8.78 -4.09 4.70
C GLY A 97 8.12 -5.42 4.30
N THR A 98 8.34 -6.49 5.06
CA THR A 98 7.68 -7.79 4.88
C THR A 98 6.18 -7.70 5.14
N ILE A 99 5.77 -6.99 6.19
CA ILE A 99 4.34 -6.74 6.45
C ILE A 99 3.72 -6.00 5.28
N LEU A 100 4.33 -4.90 4.81
CA LEU A 100 3.84 -4.13 3.66
C LEU A 100 3.75 -4.98 2.38
N PHE A 101 4.73 -5.87 2.17
CA PHE A 101 4.75 -6.78 1.02
C PHE A 101 3.59 -7.77 1.06
N ILE A 102 3.35 -8.40 2.22
CA ILE A 102 2.28 -9.38 2.39
C ILE A 102 0.91 -8.71 2.32
N THR A 103 0.74 -7.53 2.93
CA THR A 103 -0.52 -6.78 2.87
C THR A 103 -0.83 -6.37 1.44
N GLY A 104 0.16 -5.89 0.66
CA GLY A 104 -0.03 -5.57 -0.76
C GLY A 104 -0.47 -6.78 -1.58
N LEU A 105 0.12 -7.95 -1.38
CA LEU A 105 -0.32 -9.19 -2.03
C LEU A 105 -1.74 -9.60 -1.61
N CYS A 106 -2.07 -9.41 -0.34
CA CYS A 106 -3.41 -9.65 0.18
C CYS A 106 -4.43 -8.71 -0.47
N SER A 107 -4.08 -7.42 -0.63
CA SER A 107 -4.89 -6.42 -1.33
C SER A 107 -5.18 -6.82 -2.77
N VAL A 108 -4.16 -7.23 -3.53
CA VAL A 108 -4.31 -7.73 -4.91
C VAL A 108 -5.26 -8.93 -4.96
N THR A 109 -5.07 -9.88 -4.05
CA THR A 109 -5.87 -11.12 -4.01
C THR A 109 -7.32 -10.82 -3.64
N GLY A 110 -7.56 -9.98 -2.64
CA GLY A 110 -8.89 -9.56 -2.25
C GLY A 110 -9.60 -8.75 -3.33
N TYR A 111 -8.87 -7.90 -4.07
CA TYR A 111 -9.42 -7.13 -5.18
C TYR A 111 -9.87 -8.04 -6.31
N HIS A 112 -9.05 -9.05 -6.64
CA HIS A 112 -9.41 -10.05 -7.64
C HIS A 112 -10.61 -10.92 -7.19
N PHE A 113 -10.67 -11.27 -5.91
CA PHE A 113 -11.81 -12.01 -5.36
C PHE A 113 -13.11 -11.19 -5.39
N LEU A 114 -13.04 -9.89 -5.10
CA LEU A 114 -14.16 -8.98 -5.28
C LEU A 114 -14.65 -9.02 -6.74
N TYR A 115 -13.75 -8.85 -7.70
CA TYR A 115 -14.11 -8.84 -9.13
C TYR A 115 -14.79 -10.14 -9.59
N LEU A 116 -14.39 -11.30 -9.04
CA LEU A 116 -15.01 -12.60 -9.33
C LEU A 116 -16.36 -12.83 -8.64
N THR A 117 -16.69 -12.06 -7.61
CA THR A 117 -17.88 -12.26 -6.76
C THR A 117 -18.94 -11.17 -6.92
N LEU A 118 -18.70 -10.22 -7.82
CA LEU A 118 -19.56 -9.08 -8.16
C LEU A 118 -20.25 -9.35 -9.50
#